data_AF-A0A7K2YE55-F1
#
_entry.id   AF-A0A7K2YE55-F1
#
_cell.length_a   1.000
_cell.length_b   1.000
_cell.length_c   1.000
_cell.angle_alpha   90.00
_cell.angle_beta   90.00
_cell.angle_gamma   90.00
#
_symmetry.space_group_name_H-M   'P 1'
#
loop_
_entity.id
_entity.type
_entity.pdbx_description
1 polymer ?
#
loop_
_entity_poly.entity_id
_entity_poly.type
_entity_poly.pdbx_seq_one_letter_code
_entity_poly.pdbx_strand_id
1 'polypeptide(L)'
;MEEQWRGIIDGSVSRESAHDWAARWVEAEDFDPADKRITTGLDYLHGFDLVVLEHGGWVHSASGSTGVLVKGRDEVAADLEHWLRENVLYDEDPVEFLARKRARALEFMKREE
;
A
#
# COMPACT_ATOMS: atom_id res chain seq x y z
N MET A 1 4.95 -5.22 9.70
CA MET A 1 4.36 -4.88 8.40
C MET A 1 3.86 -6.13 7.69
N GLU A 2 4.75 -7.06 7.29
CA GLU A 2 4.33 -8.33 6.65
C GLU A 2 3.29 -9.10 7.48
N GLU A 3 3.44 -9.16 8.81
CA GLU A 3 2.47 -9.78 9.71
C GLU A 3 1.07 -9.16 9.61
N GLN A 4 0.97 -7.82 9.51
CA GLN A 4 -0.32 -7.13 9.36
C GLN A 4 -0.98 -7.53 8.03
N TRP A 5 -0.17 -7.62 6.98
CA TRP A 5 -0.63 -8.00 5.66
C TRP A 5 -1.14 -9.44 5.62
N ARG A 6 -0.35 -10.38 6.15
CA ARG A 6 -0.74 -11.78 6.29
C ARG A 6 -2.01 -11.92 7.13
N GLY A 7 -2.11 -11.12 8.20
CA GLY A 7 -3.30 -11.07 9.04
C GLY A 7 -4.56 -10.60 8.32
N ILE A 8 -4.46 -9.64 7.40
CA ILE A 8 -5.59 -9.25 6.54
C ILE A 8 -5.99 -10.40 5.60
N ILE A 9 -5.00 -11.08 5.03
CA ILE A 9 -5.21 -12.17 4.07
C ILE A 9 -5.90 -13.36 4.77
N ASP A 10 -5.41 -13.79 5.93
CA ASP A 10 -5.99 -14.90 6.67
C ASP A 10 -7.21 -14.52 7.53
N GLY A 11 -7.45 -13.21 7.71
CA GLY A 11 -8.58 -12.66 8.45
C GLY A 11 -8.36 -12.55 9.96
N SER A 12 -7.16 -12.82 10.47
CA SER A 12 -6.81 -12.60 11.88
C SER A 12 -6.64 -11.12 12.25
N VAL A 13 -6.44 -10.24 11.25
CA VAL A 13 -6.40 -8.78 11.40
C VAL A 13 -7.46 -8.16 10.49
N SER A 14 -8.28 -7.27 11.04
CA SER A 14 -9.23 -6.49 10.22
C SER A 14 -8.49 -5.42 9.42
N ARG A 15 -9.05 -5.04 8.27
CA ARG A 15 -8.47 -3.97 7.45
C ARG A 15 -8.45 -2.63 8.17
N GLU A 16 -9.49 -2.32 8.94
CA GLU A 16 -9.55 -1.14 9.82
C GLU A 16 -8.41 -1.14 10.84
N SER A 17 -8.14 -2.26 11.52
CA SER A 17 -7.04 -2.33 12.49
C SER A 17 -5.67 -2.18 11.83
N ALA A 18 -5.49 -2.72 10.62
CA ALA A 18 -4.27 -2.54 9.85
C ALA A 18 -4.11 -1.08 9.35
N HIS A 19 -5.21 -0.43 8.97
CA HIS A 19 -5.26 0.99 8.64
C HIS A 19 -4.84 1.84 9.84
N ASP A 20 -5.49 1.68 10.98
CA ASP A 20 -5.18 2.43 12.22
C ASP A 20 -3.72 2.23 12.64
N TRP A 21 -3.21 1.01 12.47
CA TRP A 21 -1.80 0.73 12.70
C TRP A 21 -0.93 1.56 11.76
N ALA A 22 -1.14 1.49 10.44
CA ALA A 22 -0.34 2.18 9.43
C ALA A 22 -0.46 3.73 9.49
N ALA A 23 -1.65 4.25 9.77
CA ALA A 23 -1.98 5.69 9.79
C ALA A 23 -1.04 6.48 10.71
N ARG A 24 -0.62 5.89 11.83
CA ARG A 24 0.31 6.52 12.80
C ARG A 24 1.64 6.94 12.19
N TRP A 25 2.04 6.33 11.08
CA TRP A 25 3.26 6.66 10.35
C TRP A 25 2.96 7.39 9.05
N VAL A 26 1.97 6.95 8.29
CA VAL A 26 1.62 7.56 6.99
C VAL A 26 1.14 9.00 7.15
N GLU A 27 0.39 9.29 8.21
CA GLU A 27 -0.20 10.62 8.45
C GLU A 27 0.67 11.52 9.34
N ALA A 28 1.82 11.02 9.80
CA ALA A 28 2.73 11.79 10.63
C ALA A 28 3.60 12.73 9.77
N GLU A 29 3.53 14.04 10.05
CA GLU A 29 4.26 15.07 9.29
C GLU A 29 5.78 14.84 9.24
N ASP A 30 6.36 14.28 10.30
CA ASP A 30 7.81 14.09 10.45
C ASP A 30 8.30 12.67 10.11
N PHE A 31 7.43 11.78 9.61
CA PHE A 31 7.83 10.42 9.29
C PHE A 31 8.46 10.33 7.90
N ASP A 32 9.79 10.38 7.84
CA ASP A 32 10.56 10.15 6.61
C ASP A 32 11.55 8.99 6.81
N PRO A 33 11.12 7.74 6.57
CA PRO A 33 12.03 6.61 6.65
C PRO A 33 13.08 6.71 5.54
N ALA A 34 14.34 6.45 5.90
CA ALA A 34 15.44 6.41 4.93
C ALA A 34 15.20 5.36 3.82
N ASP A 35 14.52 4.27 4.17
CA ASP A 35 14.14 3.21 3.25
C ASP A 35 12.71 3.43 2.72
N LYS A 36 12.62 3.76 1.43
CA LYS A 36 11.33 4.03 0.76
C LYS A 36 10.42 2.81 0.65
N ARG A 37 10.93 1.59 0.85
CA ARG A 37 10.10 0.37 0.90
C ARG A 37 9.18 0.37 2.12
N ILE A 38 9.61 1.00 3.20
CA ILE A 38 8.81 1.16 4.41
C ILE A 38 7.61 2.04 4.10
N THR A 39 7.82 3.18 3.44
CA THR A 39 6.72 4.07 3.02
C THR A 39 5.74 3.31 2.12
N THR A 40 6.21 2.66 1.06
CA THR A 40 5.34 1.94 0.13
C THR A 40 4.51 0.85 0.82
N GLY A 41 5.11 0.05 1.70
CA GLY A 41 4.37 -1.00 2.40
C GLY A 41 3.38 -0.46 3.43
N LEU A 42 3.67 0.70 4.05
CA LEU A 42 2.71 1.40 4.91
C LEU A 42 1.55 1.99 4.11
N ASP A 43 1.80 2.60 2.96
CA ASP A 43 0.75 3.15 2.08
C ASP A 43 -0.23 2.06 1.62
N TYR A 44 0.28 0.87 1.29
CA TYR A 44 -0.57 -0.29 0.97
C TYR A 44 -1.49 -0.64 2.13
N LEU A 45 -0.94 -0.80 3.34
CA LEU A 45 -1.73 -1.15 4.53
C LEU A 45 -2.74 -0.08 4.90
N HIS A 46 -2.37 1.20 4.77
CA HIS A 46 -3.27 2.34 4.98
C HIS A 46 -4.44 2.37 3.98
N GLY A 47 -4.19 1.97 2.72
CA GLY A 47 -5.20 1.97 1.66
C GLY A 47 -6.10 0.72 1.56
N PHE A 48 -5.80 -0.39 2.26
CA PHE A 48 -6.57 -1.63 2.08
C PHE A 48 -7.99 -1.59 2.63
N ASP A 49 -8.30 -0.65 3.51
CA ASP A 49 -9.64 -0.45 4.06
C ASP A 49 -10.48 0.55 3.23
N LEU A 50 -9.96 1.04 2.10
CA LEU A 50 -10.72 1.91 1.19
C LEU A 50 -11.97 1.19 0.66
N VAL A 51 -13.09 1.89 0.71
CA VAL A 51 -14.37 1.48 0.15
C VAL A 51 -14.86 2.47 -0.91
N VAL A 52 -15.55 1.95 -1.92
CA VAL A 52 -16.26 2.73 -2.93
C VAL A 52 -17.65 3.09 -2.41
N LEU A 53 -17.95 4.39 -2.37
CA LEU A 53 -19.25 4.96 -2.03
C LEU A 53 -20.20 4.88 -3.22
N GLU A 54 -21.52 4.94 -2.97
CA GLU A 54 -22.55 4.86 -4.01
C GLU A 54 -22.39 5.92 -5.11
N HIS A 55 -21.89 7.11 -4.76
CA HIS A 55 -21.64 8.20 -5.71
C HIS A 55 -20.27 8.12 -6.39
N GLY A 56 -19.55 7.00 -6.27
CA GLY A 56 -18.27 6.73 -6.94
C GLY A 56 -17.02 7.32 -6.27
N GLY A 57 -17.15 7.97 -5.12
CA GLY A 57 -15.99 8.41 -4.32
C GLY A 57 -15.40 7.28 -3.48
N TRP A 58 -14.16 7.44 -3.01
CA TRP A 58 -13.52 6.49 -2.11
C TRP A 58 -13.31 7.10 -0.73
N VAL A 59 -13.43 6.27 0.30
CA VAL A 59 -13.19 6.66 1.69
C VAL A 59 -12.68 5.46 2.48
N HIS A 60 -11.94 5.71 3.55
CA HIS A 60 -11.52 4.66 4.48
C HIS A 60 -12.74 4.14 5.25
N SER A 61 -12.92 2.81 5.31
CA SER A 61 -13.98 2.20 6.15
C SER A 61 -13.86 2.59 7.62
N ALA A 62 -12.64 2.88 8.09
CA ALA A 62 -12.37 3.37 9.45
C ALA A 62 -13.13 4.68 9.79
N SER A 63 -13.60 5.45 8.80
CA SER A 63 -14.45 6.63 9.05
C SER A 63 -15.92 6.29 9.37
N GLY A 64 -16.25 5.01 9.51
CA GLY A 64 -17.63 4.52 9.71
C GLY A 64 -18.46 4.49 8.42
N SER A 65 -17.82 4.67 7.27
CA SER A 65 -18.48 4.61 5.96
C SER A 65 -18.65 3.17 5.50
N THR A 66 -19.80 2.87 4.90
CA THR A 66 -20.10 1.56 4.32
C THR A 66 -19.99 1.60 2.80
N GLY A 67 -19.34 0.61 2.21
CA GLY A 67 -19.19 0.49 0.75
C GLY A 67 -18.54 -0.83 0.35
N VAL A 68 -18.31 -0.99 -0.96
CA VAL A 68 -17.56 -2.16 -1.48
C VAL A 68 -16.07 -1.87 -1.37
N LEU A 69 -15.30 -2.79 -0.79
CA LEU A 69 -13.84 -2.65 -0.71
C LEU A 69 -13.23 -2.45 -2.10
N VAL A 70 -12.34 -1.46 -2.25
CA VAL A 70 -11.64 -1.16 -3.50
C VAL A 70 -10.78 -2.36 -3.94
N LYS A 71 -10.19 -3.07 -2.98
CA LYS A 71 -9.36 -4.26 -3.24
C LYS A 71 -9.96 -5.51 -2.60
N GLY A 72 -10.14 -6.57 -3.36
CA GLY A 72 -10.44 -7.91 -2.84
C GLY A 72 -9.27 -8.50 -2.04
N ARG A 73 -9.51 -9.62 -1.34
CA ARG A 73 -8.45 -10.33 -0.59
C ARG A 73 -7.35 -10.88 -1.51
N ASP A 74 -7.72 -11.37 -2.69
CA ASP A 74 -6.76 -11.91 -3.65
C ASP A 74 -5.86 -10.81 -4.22
N GLU A 75 -6.39 -9.59 -4.42
CA GLU A 75 -5.60 -8.43 -4.82
C GLU A 75 -4.63 -7.99 -3.73
N VAL A 76 -5.09 -8.01 -2.46
CA VAL A 76 -4.21 -7.76 -1.30
C VAL A 76 -3.09 -8.79 -1.25
N ALA A 77 -3.37 -10.08 -1.51
CA ALA A 77 -2.34 -11.11 -1.56
C ALA A 77 -1.36 -10.89 -2.73
N ALA A 78 -1.86 -10.53 -3.91
CA ALA A 78 -1.02 -10.22 -5.07
C ALA A 78 -0.10 -9.01 -4.82
N ASP A 79 -0.61 -7.97 -4.15
CA ASP A 79 0.18 -6.82 -3.74
C ASP A 79 1.28 -7.23 -2.73
N LEU A 80 1.01 -8.17 -1.80
CA LEU A 80 2.03 -8.67 -0.85
C LEU A 80 3.17 -9.34 -1.60
N GLU A 81 2.84 -10.25 -2.51
CA GLU A 81 3.83 -10.92 -3.32
C GLU A 81 4.63 -9.92 -4.16
N HIS A 82 3.97 -8.90 -4.70
CA HIS A 82 4.64 -7.84 -5.44
C HIS A 82 5.63 -7.10 -4.56
N TRP A 83 5.20 -6.59 -3.40
CA TRP A 83 6.05 -5.87 -2.46
C TRP A 83 7.23 -6.73 -1.96
N LEU A 84 7.02 -8.01 -1.66
CA LEU A 84 8.09 -8.93 -1.28
C LEU A 84 9.12 -9.13 -2.41
N ARG A 85 8.67 -9.27 -3.67
CA ARG A 85 9.59 -9.33 -4.82
C ARG A 85 10.36 -8.04 -5.01
N GLU A 86 9.70 -6.89 -4.82
CA GLU A 86 10.37 -5.58 -4.91
C GLU A 86 11.44 -5.43 -3.82
N ASN A 87 11.17 -5.91 -2.60
CA ASN A 87 12.14 -5.88 -1.51
C ASN A 87 13.40 -6.69 -1.86
N VAL A 88 13.24 -7.89 -2.43
CA VAL A 88 14.39 -8.71 -2.88
C VAL A 88 15.22 -7.96 -3.92
N LEU A 89 14.57 -7.40 -4.95
CA LEU A 89 15.26 -6.66 -6.00
C LEU A 89 15.98 -5.40 -5.48
N TYR A 90 15.39 -4.75 -4.47
CA TYR A 90 16.01 -3.60 -3.81
C TYR A 90 17.21 -4.00 -2.95
N ASP A 91 17.13 -5.12 -2.21
CA ASP A 91 18.24 -5.59 -1.38
C ASP A 91 19.44 -6.04 -2.22
N GLU A 92 19.21 -6.53 -3.44
CA GLU A 92 20.26 -6.88 -4.40
C GLU A 92 21.01 -5.65 -4.94
N ASP A 93 20.28 -4.62 -5.38
CA ASP A 93 20.85 -3.37 -5.88
C ASP A 93 19.87 -2.19 -5.74
N PRO A 94 19.95 -1.41 -4.64
CA PRO A 94 19.00 -0.35 -4.36
C PRO A 94 19.15 0.83 -5.34
N VAL A 95 20.34 1.07 -5.87
CA VAL A 95 20.60 2.20 -6.79
C VAL A 95 19.95 1.91 -8.14
N GLU A 96 20.21 0.74 -8.69
CA GLU A 96 19.68 0.34 -9.99
C GLU A 96 18.15 0.08 -9.91
N PHE A 97 17.65 -0.41 -8.79
CA PHE A 97 16.20 -0.51 -8.56
C PHE A 97 15.52 0.86 -8.62
N LEU A 98 16.05 1.85 -7.88
CA LEU A 98 15.48 3.20 -7.85
C LEU A 98 15.59 3.90 -9.21
N ALA A 99 16.69 3.69 -9.96
CA ALA A 99 16.83 4.20 -11.31
C ALA A 99 15.76 3.63 -12.25
N ARG A 100 15.51 2.31 -12.21
CA ARG A 100 14.46 1.66 -13.00
C ARG A 100 13.06 2.16 -12.64
N LYS A 101 12.77 2.35 -11.35
CA LYS A 101 11.48 2.91 -10.89
C LYS A 101 11.25 4.33 -11.42
N ARG A 102 12.27 5.20 -11.33
CA ARG A 102 12.20 6.56 -11.87
C ARG A 102 11.98 6.57 -13.38
N ALA A 103 12.71 5.73 -14.13
CA ALA A 103 12.55 5.63 -15.58
C ALA A 103 11.11 5.24 -15.97
N ARG A 104 10.54 4.23 -15.30
CA ARG A 104 9.14 3.80 -15.55
C ARG A 104 8.13 4.90 -15.23
N ALA A 105 8.30 5.62 -14.11
CA ALA A 105 7.41 6.72 -13.76
C ALA A 105 7.44 7.85 -14.82
N LEU A 106 8.63 8.18 -15.33
CA LEU A 106 8.80 9.15 -16.41
C LEU A 106 8.14 8.68 -17.72
N GLU A 107 8.26 7.40 -18.06
CA GLU A 107 7.59 6.83 -19.24
C GLU A 107 6.07 6.85 -19.11
N PHE A 108 5.53 6.58 -17.93
CA PHE A 108 4.09 6.63 -17.67
C PHE A 108 3.55 8.04 -17.89
N MET A 109 4.17 9.07 -17.28
CA MET A 109 3.73 10.46 -17.45
C MET A 109 3.73 10.92 -18.90
N LYS A 110 4.70 10.50 -19.71
CA LYS A 110 4.79 10.84 -21.14
C LYS A 110 3.70 10.18 -22.01
N ARG A 111 3.03 9.14 -21.53
CA ARG A 111 1.95 8.46 -22.27
C ARG A 111 0.57 9.03 -21.96
N GLU A 112 0.46 9.82 -20.89
CA GLU A 112 -0.79 10.49 -20.49
C GLU A 112 -0.88 11.94 -20.99
N GLU A 113 0.14 12.42 -21.72
CA GLU A 113 0.15 13.67 -22.51
C GLU A 113 -0.33 13.44 -23.95
#